data_AF-A0A442UEU2-F1
#
_entry.id   AF-A0A442UEU2-F1
#
_cell.length_a   1.000
_cell.length_b   1.000
_cell.length_c   1.000
_cell.angle_alpha   90.00
_cell.angle_beta   90.00
_cell.angle_gamma   90.00
#
_symmetry.space_group_name_H-M   'P 1'
#
loop_
_entity.id
_entity.type
_entity.pdbx_description
1 polymer ?
#
loop_
_entity_poly.entity_id
_entity_poly.type
_entity_poly.pdbx_seq_one_letter_code
_entity_poly.pdbx_strand_id
1 'polypeptide(L)'
;MQLKKRPFVWPSEDPFKLAVTPQTLIPRLPWQAELKLDDSQPLTWKRRIATSRADVTLLRPGTPLVNVIERFTRWDDRGTAFITYRIVPDWQGEPWIGFKLCFTIEPALDIADLLAPTRGELAASRCAQRYFAASAQTVIIDVNGDDVFDPALLGILEHPYRSEGRGSDINLGSRPHLLAEIIDPGTFPRICRDARDGVRQRLARQPEVAERIAEAARSAEIDLQRRQSRLQRRQSAGDAMARADIALIEAILLSIRKPAIRLDAMGCFVVGAKTAGAHFIG
;
A
#
# COMPACT_ATOMS: atom_id res chain seq x y z
N MET A 1 -3.46 11.56 11.41
CA MET A 1 -3.61 12.98 11.78
C MET A 1 -4.53 13.64 10.79
N GLN A 2 -5.49 14.45 11.24
CA GLN A 2 -6.40 15.09 10.30
C GLN A 2 -5.84 16.45 9.88
N LEU A 3 -5.73 16.63 8.55
CA LEU A 3 -5.26 17.85 7.92
C LEU A 3 -6.44 18.54 7.23
N LYS A 4 -6.55 19.86 7.40
CA LYS A 4 -7.57 20.67 6.75
C LYS A 4 -6.91 21.62 5.76
N LYS A 5 -7.36 21.54 4.50
CA LYS A 5 -7.04 22.54 3.47
C LYS A 5 -7.65 23.89 3.87
N ARG A 6 -6.84 24.94 3.80
CA ARG A 6 -7.28 26.33 4.01
C ARG A 6 -6.69 27.21 2.91
N PRO A 7 -7.43 28.22 2.40
CA PRO A 7 -6.84 29.27 1.56
C PRO A 7 -5.57 29.84 2.18
N PHE A 8 -4.54 30.09 1.37
CA PHE A 8 -3.33 30.78 1.85
C PHE A 8 -3.62 32.27 2.04
N VAL A 9 -4.35 32.87 1.09
CA VAL A 9 -4.87 34.24 1.14
C VAL A 9 -6.32 34.24 0.70
N TRP A 10 -7.25 34.66 1.56
CA TRP A 10 -8.67 34.81 1.22
C TRP A 10 -8.87 36.02 0.28
N PRO A 11 -9.79 35.98 -0.70
CA PRO A 11 -10.76 34.91 -1.02
C PRO A 11 -10.22 33.81 -1.93
N SER A 12 -8.96 33.89 -2.37
CA SER A 12 -8.41 32.92 -3.32
C SER A 12 -8.20 31.55 -2.68
N GLU A 13 -8.85 30.52 -3.22
CA GLU A 13 -8.72 29.15 -2.70
C GLU A 13 -7.35 28.48 -2.99
N ASP A 14 -6.56 29.05 -3.91
CA ASP A 14 -5.28 28.52 -4.38
C ASP A 14 -4.32 29.72 -4.59
N PRO A 15 -3.08 29.70 -4.08
CA PRO A 15 -2.48 28.67 -3.22
C PRO A 15 -3.21 28.47 -1.89
N PHE A 16 -3.01 27.30 -1.30
CA PHE A 16 -3.59 26.88 -0.04
C PHE A 16 -2.50 26.43 0.95
N LYS A 17 -2.88 26.23 2.21
CA LYS A 17 -2.06 25.60 3.24
C LYS A 17 -2.79 24.43 3.89
N LEU A 18 -2.05 23.58 4.57
CA LEU A 18 -2.56 22.42 5.29
C LEU A 18 -2.33 22.61 6.79
N ALA A 19 -3.41 22.81 7.54
CA ALA A 19 -3.34 22.97 8.98
C ALA A 19 -3.78 21.68 9.69
N VAL A 20 -3.09 21.35 10.79
CA VAL A 20 -3.48 20.24 11.68
C VAL A 20 -4.76 20.61 12.43
N THR A 21 -5.71 19.68 12.51
CA THR A 21 -6.91 19.85 13.34
C THR A 21 -6.77 19.14 14.69
N PRO A 22 -7.54 19.56 15.71
CA PRO A 22 -7.60 18.85 16.99
C PRO A 22 -8.09 17.40 16.88
N GLN A 23 -8.92 17.09 15.88
CA GLN A 23 -9.50 15.77 15.64
C GLN A 23 -8.50 14.85 14.92
N THR A 24 -7.39 14.56 15.57
CA THR A 24 -6.35 13.69 15.03
C THR A 24 -6.49 12.25 15.51
N LEU A 25 -6.44 11.28 14.59
CA LEU A 25 -6.44 9.84 14.90
C LEU A 25 -5.06 9.30 15.35
N ILE A 26 -4.02 10.13 15.29
CA ILE A 26 -2.66 9.82 15.74
C ILE A 26 -2.12 10.99 16.58
N PRO A 27 -1.09 10.81 17.43
CA PRO A 27 -0.52 11.92 18.19
C PRO A 27 -0.11 13.12 17.31
N ARG A 28 -0.22 14.34 17.82
CA ARG A 28 0.20 15.53 17.04
C ARG A 28 1.72 15.56 16.83
N LEU A 29 2.46 15.27 17.89
CA LEU A 29 3.91 15.11 17.87
C LEU A 29 4.24 13.61 17.94
N PRO A 30 5.27 13.12 17.22
CA PRO A 30 6.21 13.87 16.38
C PRO A 30 5.70 14.17 14.96
N TRP A 31 4.53 13.65 14.57
CA TRP A 31 4.06 13.63 13.17
C TRP A 31 3.94 14.99 12.50
N GLN A 32 3.57 16.05 13.22
CA GLN A 32 3.59 17.41 12.68
C GLN A 32 4.99 17.84 12.22
N ALA A 33 6.04 17.48 12.98
CA ALA A 33 7.43 17.79 12.64
C ALA A 33 7.90 16.94 11.46
N GLU A 34 7.58 15.64 11.44
CA GLU A 34 7.95 14.73 10.35
C GLU A 34 7.33 15.13 9.01
N LEU A 35 6.06 15.55 9.02
CA LEU A 35 5.37 15.99 7.81
C LEU A 35 5.84 17.37 7.33
N LYS A 36 6.69 18.06 8.12
CA LYS A 36 7.22 19.39 7.84
C LYS A 36 6.12 20.35 7.39
N LEU A 37 4.97 20.26 8.04
CA LEU A 37 3.83 21.12 7.74
C LEU A 37 4.13 22.52 8.27
N ASP A 38 4.50 23.40 7.34
CA ASP A 38 4.72 24.81 7.58
C ASP A 38 3.52 25.61 7.07
N ASP A 39 2.78 26.22 8.01
CA ASP A 39 1.62 27.05 7.70
C ASP A 39 1.99 28.34 6.95
N SER A 40 3.29 28.66 6.84
CA SER A 40 3.82 29.78 6.06
C SER A 40 4.16 29.42 4.61
N GLN A 41 4.19 28.14 4.26
CA GLN A 41 4.52 27.69 2.92
C GLN A 41 3.27 27.45 2.07
N PRO A 42 2.99 28.27 1.03
CA PRO A 42 1.86 28.04 0.15
C PRO A 42 2.06 26.80 -0.71
N LEU A 43 1.01 26.00 -0.81
CA LEU A 43 0.93 24.77 -1.61
C LEU A 43 -0.06 25.00 -2.76
N THR A 44 0.18 24.33 -3.89
CA THR A 44 -0.75 24.31 -5.01
C THR A 44 -0.74 22.94 -5.70
N TRP A 45 -1.85 22.58 -6.34
CA TRP A 45 -1.90 21.47 -7.29
C TRP A 45 -1.58 21.92 -8.72
N LYS A 46 -1.58 23.24 -8.98
CA LYS A 46 -1.52 23.80 -10.33
C LYS A 46 -0.10 24.20 -10.69
N ARG A 47 0.50 23.48 -11.64
CA ARG A 47 1.85 23.79 -12.17
C ARG A 47 1.98 25.26 -12.58
N ARG A 48 0.97 25.82 -13.26
CA ARG A 48 0.99 27.23 -13.70
C ARG A 48 1.24 28.22 -12.54
N ILE A 49 0.69 27.95 -11.35
CA ILE A 49 0.84 28.81 -10.17
C ILE A 49 2.25 28.64 -9.60
N ALA A 50 2.72 27.39 -9.45
CA ALA A 50 4.07 27.13 -8.94
C ALA A 50 5.18 27.65 -9.87
N THR A 51 4.93 27.68 -11.19
CA THR A 51 5.88 28.24 -12.16
C THR A 51 5.87 29.77 -12.16
N SER A 52 4.73 30.41 -11.91
CA SER A 52 4.65 31.88 -11.86
C SER A 52 5.03 32.47 -10.50
N ARG A 53 5.10 31.65 -9.45
CA ARG A 53 5.35 32.06 -8.07
C ARG A 53 6.37 31.15 -7.39
N ALA A 54 7.57 31.66 -7.18
CA ALA A 54 8.69 30.90 -6.60
C ALA A 54 8.48 30.51 -5.12
N ASP A 55 7.59 31.21 -4.41
CA ASP A 55 7.21 30.93 -3.02
C ASP A 55 6.24 29.75 -2.89
N VAL A 56 5.61 29.30 -3.98
CA VAL A 56 4.57 28.28 -3.97
C VAL A 56 5.12 26.90 -4.32
N THR A 57 4.93 25.93 -3.43
CA THR A 57 5.31 24.54 -3.68
C THR A 57 4.22 23.78 -4.42
N LEU A 58 4.59 23.18 -5.55
CA LEU A 58 3.73 22.22 -6.25
C LEU A 58 3.67 20.91 -5.47
N LEU A 59 2.47 20.54 -5.00
CA LEU A 59 2.23 19.21 -4.45
C LEU A 59 2.13 18.19 -5.59
N ARG A 60 3.04 17.22 -5.58
CA ARG A 60 3.11 16.12 -6.52
C ARG A 60 3.81 14.91 -5.87
N PRO A 61 3.71 13.72 -6.47
CA PRO A 61 4.60 12.61 -6.09
C PRO A 61 6.06 13.08 -6.06
N GLY A 62 6.79 12.74 -5.00
CA GLY A 62 8.16 13.20 -4.77
C GLY A 62 8.29 14.42 -3.86
N THR A 63 7.24 15.21 -3.62
CA THR A 63 7.27 16.31 -2.63
C THR A 63 7.43 15.73 -1.22
N PRO A 64 8.24 16.33 -0.31
CA PRO A 64 8.50 15.78 1.02
C PRO A 64 7.25 15.34 1.79
N LEU A 65 6.21 16.18 1.80
CA LEU A 65 4.93 15.87 2.45
C LEU A 65 4.31 14.57 1.94
N VAL A 66 4.20 14.41 0.61
CA VAL A 66 3.60 13.22 -0.02
C VAL A 66 4.44 11.98 0.29
N ASN A 67 5.77 12.10 0.24
CA ASN A 67 6.66 10.98 0.55
C ASN A 67 6.55 10.54 2.02
N VAL A 68 6.36 11.48 2.96
CA VAL A 68 6.20 11.14 4.39
C VAL A 68 4.86 10.46 4.61
N ILE A 69 3.77 10.94 3.98
CA ILE A 69 2.45 10.29 4.07
C ILE A 69 2.52 8.87 3.51
N GLU A 70 3.15 8.66 2.36
CA GLU A 70 3.31 7.32 1.77
C GLU A 70 4.07 6.38 2.71
N ARG A 71 5.21 6.82 3.26
CA ARG A 71 6.00 6.00 4.19
C ARG A 71 5.25 5.75 5.49
N PHE A 72 4.52 6.74 6.00
CA PHE A 72 3.66 6.58 7.16
C PHE A 72 2.60 5.49 6.92
N THR A 73 1.93 5.49 5.77
CA THR A 73 0.93 4.45 5.45
C THR A 73 1.53 3.05 5.28
N ARG A 74 2.83 2.94 4.99
CA ARG A 74 3.54 1.65 4.97
C ARG A 74 4.02 1.21 6.35
N TRP A 75 4.25 2.16 7.25
CA TRP A 75 4.72 1.92 8.62
C TRP A 75 3.57 1.63 9.59
N ASP A 76 2.44 2.32 9.43
CA ASP A 76 1.23 2.14 10.23
C ASP A 76 0.44 0.91 9.74
N ASP A 77 0.03 0.04 10.65
CA ASP A 77 -0.70 -1.21 10.34
C ASP A 77 -2.23 -1.05 10.44
N ARG A 78 -2.72 0.14 10.77
CA ARG A 78 -4.15 0.38 10.97
C ARG A 78 -4.95 0.13 9.70
N GLY A 79 -5.95 -0.73 9.80
CA GLY A 79 -6.81 -1.10 8.67
C GLY A 79 -6.18 -2.10 7.70
N THR A 80 -4.97 -2.60 7.97
CA THR A 80 -4.33 -3.64 7.15
C THR A 80 -4.87 -5.04 7.47
N ALA A 81 -5.40 -5.27 8.67
CA ALA A 81 -6.05 -6.52 9.05
C ALA A 81 -7.46 -6.27 9.59
N PHE A 82 -8.43 -7.04 9.10
CA PHE A 82 -9.80 -6.98 9.61
C PHE A 82 -10.53 -8.32 9.46
N ILE A 83 -11.59 -8.50 10.23
CA ILE A 83 -12.53 -9.60 10.05
C ILE A 83 -13.97 -9.11 10.21
N THR A 84 -14.80 -9.41 9.22
CA THR A 84 -16.15 -8.86 9.11
C THR A 84 -17.17 -9.95 8.81
N TYR A 85 -18.24 -10.00 9.59
CA TYR A 85 -19.45 -10.74 9.23
C TYR A 85 -20.34 -9.84 8.37
N ARG A 86 -20.61 -10.23 7.13
CA ARG A 86 -21.58 -9.59 6.25
C ARG A 86 -22.90 -10.34 6.30
N ILE A 87 -23.94 -9.66 6.78
CA ILE A 87 -25.28 -10.23 6.87
C ILE A 87 -25.98 -10.07 5.52
N VAL A 88 -26.30 -11.20 4.89
CA VAL A 88 -27.01 -11.26 3.60
C VAL A 88 -28.29 -12.06 3.80
N PRO A 89 -29.46 -11.41 4.00
CA PRO A 89 -30.69 -12.09 4.42
C PRO A 89 -31.11 -13.28 3.56
N ASP A 90 -30.86 -13.22 2.25
CA ASP A 90 -31.24 -14.25 1.30
C ASP A 90 -30.19 -15.37 1.14
N TRP A 91 -29.11 -15.33 1.93
CA TRP A 91 -28.07 -16.35 1.91
C TRP A 91 -28.63 -17.71 2.31
N GLN A 92 -28.37 -18.73 1.49
CA GLN A 92 -28.83 -20.09 1.73
C GLN A 92 -27.66 -20.97 2.18
N GLY A 93 -27.88 -21.74 3.25
CA GLY A 93 -26.90 -22.69 3.75
C GLY A 93 -25.97 -22.12 4.83
N GLU A 94 -24.86 -22.85 5.05
CA GLU A 94 -23.85 -22.50 6.04
C GLU A 94 -23.14 -21.18 5.70
N PRO A 95 -22.61 -20.47 6.71
CA PRO A 95 -21.81 -19.27 6.48
C PRO A 95 -20.59 -19.57 5.61
N TRP A 96 -20.39 -18.76 4.58
CA TRP A 96 -19.18 -18.81 3.77
C TRP A 96 -18.07 -18.01 4.45
N ILE A 97 -16.84 -18.53 4.38
CA ILE A 97 -15.65 -17.90 4.94
C ILE A 97 -14.61 -17.77 3.85
N GLY A 98 -13.97 -16.62 3.77
CA GLY A 98 -12.84 -16.42 2.88
C GLY A 98 -12.06 -15.16 3.17
N PHE A 99 -11.03 -14.94 2.35
CA PHE A 99 -10.04 -13.90 2.57
C PHE A 99 -9.90 -13.03 1.34
N LYS A 100 -9.76 -11.72 1.56
CA LYS A 100 -9.28 -10.76 0.57
C LYS A 100 -7.86 -10.37 0.94
N LEU A 101 -6.91 -10.71 0.08
CA LEU A 101 -5.49 -10.41 0.27
C LEU A 101 -5.03 -9.39 -0.77
N CYS A 102 -4.47 -8.29 -0.29
CA CYS A 102 -3.86 -7.26 -1.12
C CYS A 102 -2.34 -7.39 -1.01
N PHE A 103 -1.69 -7.73 -2.12
CA PHE A 103 -0.22 -7.82 -2.22
C PHE A 103 0.35 -6.65 -3.00
N THR A 104 1.54 -6.22 -2.62
CA THR A 104 2.40 -5.35 -3.45
C THR A 104 3.58 -6.16 -3.95
N ILE A 105 3.83 -6.09 -5.25
CA ILE A 105 5.02 -6.63 -5.91
C ILE A 105 5.91 -5.46 -6.28
N GLU A 106 7.07 -5.33 -5.63
CA GLU A 106 7.98 -4.19 -5.77
C GLU A 106 9.45 -4.61 -5.64
N PRO A 107 10.43 -3.79 -6.06
CA PRO A 107 11.84 -4.13 -5.87
C PRO A 107 12.17 -4.40 -4.40
N ALA A 108 12.87 -5.49 -4.11
CA ALA A 108 13.25 -5.86 -2.75
C ALA A 108 14.44 -5.03 -2.26
N LEU A 109 14.16 -3.79 -1.82
CA LEU A 109 15.15 -2.91 -1.23
C LEU A 109 14.99 -2.88 0.28
N ASP A 110 16.11 -3.00 0.98
CA ASP A 110 16.15 -2.81 2.42
C ASP A 110 16.18 -1.31 2.73
N ILE A 111 15.23 -0.85 3.54
CA ILE A 111 15.18 0.51 4.04
C ILE A 111 15.18 0.37 5.56
N ALA A 112 16.27 0.76 6.20
CA ALA A 112 16.51 0.50 7.62
C ALA A 112 15.46 1.17 8.52
N ASP A 113 15.03 2.38 8.14
CA ASP A 113 13.97 3.13 8.80
C ASP A 113 13.03 3.74 7.76
N LEU A 114 11.79 3.22 7.69
CA LEU A 114 10.77 3.74 6.79
C LEU A 114 10.40 5.20 7.09
N LEU A 115 10.49 5.66 8.33
CA LEU A 115 10.13 7.03 8.69
C LEU A 115 11.29 7.98 8.38
N ALA A 116 12.52 7.56 8.64
CA ALA A 116 13.73 8.35 8.41
C ALA A 116 14.73 7.71 7.42
N PRO A 117 14.34 7.41 6.16
CA PRO A 117 15.24 6.80 5.20
C PRO A 117 16.33 7.78 4.78
N THR A 118 17.52 7.24 4.54
CA THR A 118 18.64 7.98 3.99
C THR A 118 18.35 8.43 2.55
N ARG A 119 19.07 9.46 2.09
CA ARG A 119 18.99 9.90 0.69
C ARG A 119 19.41 8.79 -0.29
N GLY A 120 20.36 7.95 0.10
CA GLY A 120 20.84 6.82 -0.69
C GLY A 120 19.75 5.76 -0.90
N GLU A 121 19.08 5.35 0.17
CA GLU A 121 17.96 4.39 0.11
C GLU A 121 16.81 4.93 -0.75
N LEU A 122 16.42 6.19 -0.59
CA LEU A 122 15.39 6.81 -1.43
C LEU A 122 15.81 6.92 -2.90
N ALA A 123 17.09 7.18 -3.18
CA ALA A 123 17.61 7.22 -4.54
C ALA A 123 17.61 5.82 -5.17
N ALA A 124 18.03 4.80 -4.43
CA ALA A 124 17.98 3.39 -4.86
C ALA A 124 16.54 2.94 -5.13
N SER A 125 15.60 3.26 -4.24
CA SER A 125 14.17 2.97 -4.40
C SER A 125 13.59 3.57 -5.67
N ARG A 126 13.81 4.88 -5.90
CA ARG A 126 13.37 5.54 -7.12
C ARG A 126 14.05 5.00 -8.37
N CYS A 127 15.34 4.69 -8.28
CA CYS A 127 16.09 4.12 -9.40
C CYS A 127 15.54 2.74 -9.78
N ALA A 128 15.25 1.88 -8.80
CA ALA A 128 14.67 0.56 -9.03
C ALA A 128 13.26 0.65 -9.60
N GLN A 129 12.40 1.51 -9.03
CA GLN A 129 11.03 1.71 -9.50
C GLN A 129 10.94 2.27 -10.92
N ARG A 130 12.00 2.91 -11.44
CA ARG A 130 12.08 3.32 -12.86
C ARG A 130 12.07 2.12 -13.81
N TYR A 131 12.67 1.00 -13.40
CA TYR A 131 12.73 -0.21 -14.23
C TYR A 131 11.62 -1.20 -13.87
N PHE A 132 11.32 -1.34 -12.58
CA PHE A 132 10.31 -2.25 -12.07
C PHE A 132 9.34 -1.50 -11.16
N ALA A 133 8.30 -0.91 -11.77
CA ALA A 133 7.27 -0.20 -11.03
C ALA A 133 6.50 -1.16 -10.11
N ALA A 134 6.23 -0.71 -8.90
CA ALA A 134 5.41 -1.45 -7.94
C ALA A 134 4.01 -1.69 -8.51
N SER A 135 3.48 -2.88 -8.30
CA SER A 135 2.10 -3.24 -8.70
C SER A 135 1.35 -3.86 -7.55
N ALA A 136 0.08 -3.48 -7.40
CA ALA A 136 -0.84 -4.11 -6.47
C ALA A 136 -1.52 -5.33 -7.12
N GLN A 137 -1.78 -6.36 -6.32
CA GLN A 137 -2.52 -7.56 -6.68
C GLN A 137 -3.56 -7.82 -5.59
N THR A 138 -4.84 -7.92 -5.95
CA THR A 138 -5.90 -8.29 -5.02
C THR A 138 -6.39 -9.68 -5.38
N VAL A 139 -6.36 -10.59 -4.42
CA VAL A 139 -6.80 -11.98 -4.59
C VAL A 139 -7.86 -12.27 -3.54
N ILE A 140 -8.96 -12.86 -3.95
CA ILE A 140 -10.03 -13.33 -3.06
C ILE A 140 -10.04 -14.84 -3.11
N ILE A 141 -9.93 -15.46 -1.94
CA ILE A 141 -9.94 -16.92 -1.78
C ILE A 141 -11.00 -17.33 -0.76
N ASP A 142 -11.45 -18.57 -0.83
CA ASP A 142 -12.22 -19.19 0.23
C ASP A 142 -11.33 -19.64 1.40
N VAL A 143 -11.95 -20.24 2.43
CA VAL A 143 -11.25 -20.78 3.61
C VAL A 143 -10.28 -21.93 3.28
N ASN A 144 -10.48 -22.63 2.16
CA ASN A 144 -9.63 -23.73 1.71
C ASN A 144 -8.44 -23.23 0.88
N GLY A 145 -8.46 -21.97 0.44
CA GLY A 145 -7.41 -21.33 -0.34
C GLY A 145 -7.66 -21.30 -1.84
N ASP A 146 -8.86 -21.70 -2.28
CA ASP A 146 -9.28 -21.70 -3.67
C ASP A 146 -9.74 -20.31 -4.10
N ASP A 147 -9.42 -19.92 -5.34
CA ASP A 147 -9.76 -18.60 -5.87
C ASP A 147 -11.27 -18.46 -6.09
N VAL A 148 -11.80 -17.29 -5.71
CA VAL A 148 -13.23 -16.97 -5.82
C VAL A 148 -13.47 -16.06 -7.01
N PHE A 149 -14.24 -16.56 -7.97
CA PHE A 149 -14.61 -15.81 -9.18
C PHE A 149 -16.12 -15.57 -9.33
N ASP A 150 -16.95 -16.12 -8.44
CA ASP A 150 -18.41 -15.95 -8.51
C ASP A 150 -18.78 -14.46 -8.40
N PRO A 151 -19.33 -13.85 -9.47
CA PRO A 151 -19.66 -12.43 -9.48
C PRO A 151 -20.66 -12.01 -8.40
N ALA A 152 -21.59 -12.90 -8.00
CA ALA A 152 -22.58 -12.58 -6.97
C ALA A 152 -21.91 -12.43 -5.60
N LEU A 153 -21.06 -13.40 -5.23
CA LEU A 153 -20.29 -13.34 -4.01
C LEU A 153 -19.29 -12.17 -4.01
N LEU A 154 -18.57 -11.96 -5.12
CA LEU A 154 -17.65 -10.81 -5.25
C LEU A 154 -18.40 -9.49 -5.06
N GLY A 155 -19.58 -9.34 -5.65
CA GLY A 155 -20.44 -8.18 -5.45
C GLY A 155 -20.73 -7.95 -3.97
N ILE A 156 -21.10 -8.98 -3.20
CA ILE A 156 -21.30 -8.89 -1.74
C ILE A 156 -20.04 -8.39 -1.02
N LEU A 157 -18.87 -8.95 -1.35
CA LEU A 157 -17.61 -8.64 -0.68
C LEU A 157 -17.10 -7.21 -0.94
N GLU A 158 -17.46 -6.61 -2.08
CA GLU A 158 -17.05 -5.26 -2.47
C GLU A 158 -17.89 -4.13 -1.86
N HIS A 159 -19.05 -4.45 -1.27
CA HIS A 159 -19.90 -3.42 -0.65
C HIS A 159 -19.16 -2.64 0.46
N PRO A 160 -19.38 -1.32 0.59
CA PRO A 160 -18.89 -0.57 1.74
C PRO A 160 -19.36 -1.20 3.06
N TYR A 161 -18.53 -1.07 4.10
CA TYR A 161 -18.89 -1.55 5.43
C TYR A 161 -20.13 -0.79 5.96
N ARG A 162 -21.13 -1.52 6.45
CA ARG A 162 -22.38 -0.96 6.99
C ARG A 162 -22.47 -1.19 8.49
N SER A 163 -22.31 -0.15 9.32
CA SER A 163 -22.42 -0.29 10.79
C SER A 163 -23.86 -0.27 11.32
N GLU A 164 -24.82 0.19 10.52
CA GLU A 164 -26.19 0.49 10.96
C GLU A 164 -27.23 0.00 9.94
N GLY A 165 -28.46 -0.20 10.40
CA GLY A 165 -29.59 -0.66 9.59
C GLY A 165 -29.75 -2.19 9.54
N ARG A 166 -30.74 -2.64 8.78
CA ARG A 166 -31.02 -4.07 8.58
C ARG A 166 -29.93 -4.69 7.70
N GLY A 167 -29.32 -5.78 8.17
CA GLY A 167 -28.18 -6.40 7.47
C GLY A 167 -26.87 -5.63 7.65
N SER A 168 -26.71 -4.97 8.81
CA SER A 168 -25.45 -4.34 9.18
C SER A 168 -24.33 -5.38 9.27
N ASP A 169 -23.16 -4.96 8.82
CA ASP A 169 -21.92 -5.71 8.96
C ASP A 169 -21.44 -5.65 10.41
N ILE A 170 -20.83 -6.74 10.86
CA ILE A 170 -20.33 -6.88 12.21
C ILE A 170 -18.82 -7.05 12.15
N ASN A 171 -18.10 -6.08 12.75
CA ASN A 171 -16.69 -6.24 13.05
C ASN A 171 -16.52 -7.36 14.10
N LEU A 172 -15.97 -8.50 13.65
CA LEU A 172 -15.69 -9.66 14.50
C LEU A 172 -14.36 -9.49 15.26
N GLY A 173 -13.49 -8.59 14.82
CA GLY A 173 -12.21 -8.31 15.50
C GLY A 173 -12.40 -7.70 16.89
N SER A 174 -13.49 -6.96 17.10
CA SER A 174 -13.89 -6.46 18.42
C SER A 174 -14.84 -7.41 19.18
N ARG A 175 -15.19 -8.57 18.59
CA ARG A 175 -16.17 -9.54 19.13
C ARG A 175 -15.63 -10.98 19.02
N PRO A 176 -14.53 -11.30 19.71
CA PRO A 176 -13.87 -12.60 19.58
C PRO A 176 -14.73 -13.80 19.99
N HIS A 177 -15.73 -13.60 20.87
CA HIS A 177 -16.69 -14.65 21.25
C HIS A 177 -17.56 -15.09 20.05
N LEU A 178 -18.08 -14.15 19.25
CA LEU A 178 -18.84 -14.46 18.04
C LEU A 178 -17.96 -15.12 16.99
N LEU A 179 -16.68 -14.72 16.89
CA LEU A 179 -15.74 -15.36 15.98
C LEU A 179 -15.48 -16.82 16.38
N ALA A 180 -15.33 -17.10 17.67
CA ALA A 180 -15.08 -18.45 18.19
C ALA A 180 -16.24 -19.43 17.93
N GLU A 181 -17.46 -18.93 17.72
CA GLU A 181 -18.61 -19.73 17.31
C GLU A 181 -18.55 -20.16 15.83
N ILE A 182 -17.75 -19.46 15.01
CA ILE A 182 -17.68 -19.67 13.55
C ILE A 182 -16.41 -20.43 13.18
N ILE A 183 -15.28 -20.05 13.79
CA ILE A 183 -13.96 -20.64 13.52
C ILE A 183 -13.28 -20.92 14.84
N ASP A 184 -12.74 -22.14 14.98
CA ASP A 184 -11.92 -22.49 16.14
C ASP A 184 -10.72 -21.52 16.27
N PRO A 185 -10.60 -20.78 17.39
CA PRO A 185 -9.50 -19.84 17.61
C PRO A 185 -8.12 -20.51 17.61
N GLY A 186 -8.03 -21.80 17.94
CA GLY A 186 -6.76 -22.54 17.94
C GLY A 186 -6.20 -22.78 16.54
N THR A 187 -7.07 -23.02 15.56
CA THR A 187 -6.69 -23.28 14.16
C THR A 187 -6.66 -22.03 13.30
N PHE A 188 -7.42 -20.98 13.63
CA PHE A 188 -7.54 -19.77 12.82
C PHE A 188 -6.19 -19.10 12.46
N PRO A 189 -5.21 -18.94 13.36
CA PRO A 189 -3.92 -18.36 13.02
C PRO A 189 -3.17 -19.14 11.93
N ARG A 190 -3.32 -20.47 11.89
CA ARG A 190 -2.71 -21.31 10.85
C ARG A 190 -3.42 -21.08 9.51
N ILE A 191 -4.76 -21.08 9.49
CA ILE A 191 -5.56 -20.81 8.29
C ILE A 191 -5.14 -19.47 7.66
N CYS A 192 -4.98 -18.42 8.47
CA CYS A 192 -4.53 -17.12 7.97
C CYS A 192 -3.12 -17.16 7.35
N ARG A 193 -2.18 -17.90 7.95
CA ARG A 193 -0.82 -18.06 7.39
C ARG A 193 -0.83 -18.85 6.10
N ASP A 194 -1.59 -19.94 6.05
CA ASP A 194 -1.70 -20.81 4.88
C ASP A 194 -2.34 -20.06 3.70
N ALA A 195 -3.40 -19.29 3.96
CA ALA A 195 -4.00 -18.36 3.00
C ALA A 195 -2.97 -17.37 2.42
N ARG A 196 -2.23 -16.67 3.30
CA ARG A 196 -1.18 -15.71 2.90
C ARG A 196 -0.09 -16.37 2.08
N ASP A 197 0.46 -17.47 2.57
CA ASP A 197 1.64 -18.10 1.98
C ASP A 197 1.28 -18.83 0.68
N GLY A 198 0.10 -19.43 0.61
CA GLY A 198 -0.47 -20.02 -0.61
C GLY A 198 -0.63 -18.99 -1.72
N VAL A 199 -1.31 -17.87 -1.46
CA VAL A 199 -1.46 -16.80 -2.46
C VAL A 199 -0.11 -16.19 -2.86
N ARG A 200 0.79 -15.93 -1.90
CA ARG A 200 2.13 -15.41 -2.21
C ARG A 200 2.89 -16.34 -3.16
N GLN A 201 2.85 -17.65 -2.92
CA GLN A 201 3.52 -18.63 -3.78
C GLN A 201 2.88 -18.70 -5.17
N ARG A 202 1.54 -18.60 -5.28
CA ARG A 202 0.86 -18.54 -6.58
C ARG A 202 1.27 -17.30 -7.37
N LEU A 203 1.25 -16.12 -6.75
CA LEU A 203 1.70 -14.87 -7.38
C LEU A 203 3.16 -14.96 -7.85
N ALA A 204 4.05 -15.54 -7.04
CA ALA A 204 5.46 -15.72 -7.41
C ALA A 204 5.67 -16.62 -8.64
N ARG A 205 4.71 -17.50 -8.94
CA ARG A 205 4.75 -18.44 -10.07
C ARG A 205 3.97 -17.95 -11.29
N GLN A 206 3.32 -16.79 -11.22
CA GLN A 206 2.59 -16.25 -12.36
C GLN A 206 3.55 -15.91 -13.51
N PRO A 207 3.28 -16.37 -14.74
CA PRO A 207 4.11 -16.04 -15.91
C PRO A 207 4.27 -14.53 -16.11
N GLU A 208 3.19 -13.77 -15.94
CA GLU A 208 3.18 -12.30 -16.06
C GLU A 208 4.17 -11.61 -15.10
N VAL A 209 4.31 -12.15 -13.86
CA VAL A 209 5.27 -11.62 -12.88
C VAL A 209 6.69 -11.94 -13.32
N ALA A 210 6.96 -13.16 -13.77
CA ALA A 210 8.27 -13.58 -14.26
C ALA A 210 8.71 -12.77 -15.50
N GLU A 211 7.79 -12.54 -16.45
CA GLU A 211 8.03 -11.74 -17.66
C GLU A 211 8.36 -10.30 -17.33
N ARG A 212 7.59 -9.66 -16.44
CA ARG A 212 7.86 -8.29 -15.97
C ARG A 212 9.22 -8.16 -15.28
N ILE A 213 9.61 -9.14 -14.46
CA ILE A 213 10.93 -9.17 -13.82
C ILE A 213 12.04 -9.26 -14.88
N ALA A 214 11.90 -10.18 -15.85
CA ALA A 214 12.88 -10.38 -16.91
C ALA A 214 13.03 -9.13 -17.79
N GLU A 215 11.93 -8.47 -18.14
CA GLU A 215 11.94 -7.23 -18.90
C GLU A 215 12.60 -6.07 -18.15
N ALA A 216 12.26 -5.90 -16.86
CA ALA A 216 12.85 -4.86 -16.04
C ALA A 216 14.36 -5.06 -15.84
N ALA A 217 14.79 -6.29 -15.55
CA ALA A 217 16.21 -6.63 -15.39
C ALA A 217 16.99 -6.38 -16.68
N ARG A 218 16.48 -6.86 -17.82
CA ARG A 218 17.07 -6.62 -19.16
C ARG A 218 17.18 -5.12 -19.46
N SER A 219 16.14 -4.35 -19.16
CA SER A 219 16.15 -2.90 -19.37
C SER A 219 17.20 -2.18 -18.52
N ALA A 220 17.34 -2.59 -17.25
CA ALA A 220 18.36 -2.06 -16.35
C ALA A 220 19.79 -2.43 -16.81
N GLU A 221 20.01 -3.66 -17.26
CA GLU A 221 21.30 -4.14 -17.78
C GLU A 221 21.73 -3.41 -19.06
N ILE A 222 20.80 -3.20 -20.00
CA ILE A 222 21.08 -2.44 -21.23
C ILE A 222 21.47 -0.99 -20.89
N ASP A 223 20.76 -0.34 -19.96
CA ASP A 223 21.13 1.02 -19.54
C ASP A 223 22.49 1.06 -18.83
N LEU A 224 22.77 0.07 -17.96
CA LEU A 224 24.04 -0.08 -17.28
C LEU A 224 25.21 -0.22 -18.28
N GLN A 225 25.12 -1.16 -19.22
CA GLN A 225 26.14 -1.38 -20.26
C GLN A 225 26.37 -0.12 -21.09
N ARG A 226 25.29 0.57 -21.46
CA ARG A 226 25.35 1.83 -22.21
C ARG A 226 26.10 2.91 -21.43
N ARG A 227 25.85 3.03 -20.13
CA ARG A 227 26.51 4.01 -19.25
C ARG A 227 28.00 3.69 -19.05
N GLN A 228 28.32 2.42 -18.78
CA GLN A 228 29.70 1.95 -18.67
C GLN A 228 30.50 2.21 -19.96
N SER A 229 29.93 1.87 -21.13
CA SER A 229 30.55 2.15 -22.43
C SER A 229 30.78 3.63 -22.68
N ARG A 230 29.85 4.50 -22.27
CA ARG A 230 30.00 5.96 -22.38
C ARG A 230 31.09 6.51 -21.46
N LEU A 231 31.22 5.95 -20.25
CA LEU A 231 32.25 6.33 -19.29
C LEU A 231 33.65 5.95 -19.80
N GLN A 232 33.83 4.73 -20.31
CA GLN A 232 35.11 4.27 -20.87
C GLN A 232 35.64 5.14 -22.02
N ARG A 233 34.73 5.76 -22.80
CA ARG A 233 35.09 6.65 -23.91
C ARG A 233 35.43 8.08 -23.49
N ARG A 234 35.20 8.48 -22.23
CA ARG A 234 35.49 9.83 -21.71
C ARG A 234 36.81 9.81 -20.93
N GLN A 235 37.70 10.76 -21.18
CA GLN A 235 39.05 10.84 -20.58
C GLN A 235 39.25 12.00 -19.57
N SER A 236 38.19 12.68 -19.09
CA SER A 236 38.35 13.76 -18.10
C SER A 236 37.04 14.18 -17.41
N ALA A 237 37.19 14.79 -16.22
CA ALA A 237 36.24 15.56 -15.38
C ALA A 237 34.73 15.36 -15.64
N GLY A 238 34.04 14.76 -14.66
CA GLY A 238 32.60 14.41 -14.72
C GLY A 238 32.33 12.93 -14.42
N ASP A 239 33.39 12.12 -14.34
CA ASP A 239 33.36 10.67 -14.09
C ASP A 239 32.76 10.28 -12.74
N ALA A 240 32.92 11.09 -11.70
CA ALA A 240 32.48 10.73 -10.35
C ALA A 240 30.96 10.51 -10.29
N MET A 241 30.17 11.42 -10.87
CA MET A 241 28.72 11.28 -10.94
C MET A 241 28.30 10.10 -11.83
N ALA A 242 28.97 9.91 -12.96
CA ALA A 242 28.70 8.78 -13.84
C ALA A 242 29.00 7.43 -13.18
N ARG A 243 30.10 7.33 -12.42
CA ARG A 243 30.46 6.14 -11.62
C ARG A 243 29.45 5.89 -10.51
N ALA A 244 28.99 6.94 -9.83
CA ALA A 244 27.95 6.81 -8.81
C ALA A 244 26.61 6.31 -9.40
N ASP A 245 26.20 6.83 -10.55
CA ASP A 245 25.00 6.36 -11.26
C ASP A 245 25.12 4.89 -11.69
N ILE A 246 26.29 4.49 -12.20
CA ILE A 246 26.58 3.09 -12.59
C ILE A 246 26.49 2.18 -11.35
N ALA A 247 27.19 2.54 -10.27
CA ALA A 247 27.19 1.78 -9.02
C ALA A 247 25.77 1.67 -8.42
N LEU A 248 24.97 2.72 -8.54
CA LEU A 248 23.57 2.69 -8.09
C LEU A 248 22.74 1.69 -8.88
N ILE A 249 22.85 1.67 -10.22
CA ILE A 249 22.13 0.71 -11.07
C ILE A 249 22.60 -0.72 -10.77
N GLU A 250 23.90 -0.94 -10.60
CA GLU A 250 24.46 -2.25 -10.21
C GLU A 250 23.88 -2.74 -8.88
N ALA A 251 23.81 -1.86 -7.87
CA ALA A 251 23.31 -2.21 -6.55
C ALA A 251 21.82 -2.63 -6.54
N ILE A 252 20.99 -2.05 -7.41
CA ILE A 252 19.55 -2.35 -7.46
C ILE A 252 19.20 -3.55 -8.36
N LEU A 253 20.12 -4.09 -9.16
CA LEU A 253 19.80 -5.17 -10.10
C LEU A 253 19.25 -6.41 -9.37
N LEU A 254 19.81 -6.75 -8.21
CA LEU A 254 19.33 -7.88 -7.43
C LEU A 254 17.91 -7.66 -6.91
N SER A 255 17.58 -6.44 -6.47
CA SER A 255 16.23 -6.12 -5.95
C SER A 255 15.17 -6.15 -7.04
N ILE A 256 15.54 -5.86 -8.30
CA ILE A 256 14.66 -6.04 -9.47
C ILE A 256 14.50 -7.52 -9.81
N ARG A 257 15.60 -8.28 -9.86
CA ARG A 257 15.59 -9.71 -10.22
C ARG A 257 14.87 -10.59 -9.19
N LYS A 258 14.87 -10.17 -7.93
CA LYS A 258 14.20 -10.84 -6.82
C LYS A 258 13.30 -9.84 -6.09
N PRO A 259 12.17 -9.44 -6.69
CA PRO A 259 11.28 -8.47 -6.07
C PRO A 259 10.63 -9.06 -4.80
N ALA A 260 10.20 -8.19 -3.92
CA ALA A 260 9.40 -8.55 -2.76
C ALA A 260 7.93 -8.72 -3.18
N ILE A 261 7.29 -9.79 -2.71
CA ILE A 261 5.83 -9.99 -2.78
C ILE A 261 5.29 -9.85 -1.36
N ARG A 262 5.01 -8.60 -1.00
CA ARG A 262 4.63 -8.20 0.36
C ARG A 262 3.12 -8.21 0.49
N LEU A 263 2.61 -8.82 1.56
CA LEU A 263 1.21 -8.66 1.94
C LEU A 263 1.04 -7.25 2.50
N ASP A 264 0.16 -6.46 1.89
CA ASP A 264 -0.15 -5.09 2.30
C ASP A 264 -1.38 -5.04 3.21
N ALA A 265 -2.42 -5.81 2.88
CA ALA A 265 -3.60 -5.95 3.72
C ALA A 265 -4.23 -7.35 3.57
N MET A 266 -4.89 -7.83 4.62
CA MET A 266 -5.63 -9.07 4.66
C MET A 266 -6.95 -8.89 5.42
N GLY A 267 -8.06 -9.07 4.73
CA GLY A 267 -9.39 -9.11 5.31
C GLY A 267 -9.94 -10.52 5.34
N CYS A 268 -10.57 -10.92 6.44
CA CYS A 268 -11.40 -12.12 6.51
C CYS A 268 -12.88 -11.73 6.43
N PHE A 269 -13.64 -12.43 5.62
CA PHE A 269 -15.08 -12.25 5.51
C PHE A 269 -15.79 -13.52 5.95
N VAL A 270 -16.86 -13.33 6.71
CA VAL A 270 -17.89 -14.34 6.93
C VAL A 270 -19.16 -13.83 6.28
N VAL A 271 -19.82 -14.61 5.44
CA VAL A 271 -21.06 -14.23 4.75
C VAL A 271 -22.15 -15.21 5.14
N GLY A 272 -23.29 -14.71 5.64
CA GLY A 272 -24.41 -15.57 6.05
C GLY A 272 -25.69 -14.79 6.33
N ALA A 273 -26.81 -15.52 6.48
CA ALA A 273 -28.13 -14.91 6.66
C ALA A 273 -28.37 -14.29 8.03
N LYS A 274 -27.75 -14.85 9.07
CA LYS A 274 -27.81 -14.41 10.46
C LYS A 274 -26.45 -14.65 11.10
N THR A 275 -26.14 -14.00 12.21
CA THR A 275 -24.93 -14.31 12.99
C THR A 275 -25.06 -15.66 13.69
N ALA A 276 -23.92 -16.31 13.96
CA ALA A 276 -23.85 -17.29 15.02
C ALA A 276 -24.38 -16.67 16.33
N GLY A 277 -25.19 -17.43 17.08
CA GLY A 277 -25.90 -16.96 18.27
C GLY A 277 -27.37 -16.52 18.07
N ALA A 278 -27.87 -16.38 16.82
CA ALA A 278 -29.28 -16.06 16.55
C ALA A 278 -30.26 -17.24 16.77
N HIS A 279 -29.78 -18.40 17.24
CA HIS A 279 -30.62 -19.54 17.62
C HIS A 279 -31.25 -19.41 19.03
N PHE A 280 -31.02 -18.32 19.78
CA PHE A 280 -31.49 -18.17 21.17
C PHE A 280 -32.27 -16.89 21.50
N ILE A 281 -32.87 -16.24 20.50
CA ILE A 281 -33.88 -15.20 20.78
C ILE A 281 -35.15 -15.56 20.00
N GLY A 282 -35.87 -16.54 20.54
CA GLY A 282 -37.29 -16.76 20.32
C GLY A 282 -38.06 -16.25 21.53
#